data_AF-A0A7K8RBD8-F1
#
_entry.id   AF-A0A7K8RBD8-F1
#
_cell.length_a   1.000
_cell.length_b   1.000
_cell.length_c   1.000
_cell.angle_alpha   90.00
_cell.angle_beta   90.00
_cell.angle_gamma   90.00
#
_symmetry.space_group_name_H-M   'P 1'
#
loop_
_entity.id
_entity.type
_entity.pdbx_description
1 polymer ?
#
loop_
_entity_poly.entity_id
_entity_poly.type
_entity_poly.pdbx_seq_one_letter_code
_entity_poly.pdbx_strand_id
1 'polypeptide(L)'
;WSPWVSNPSPPGLHTLQRVDGCDLLADGSVRGIYRYGYDSWDFISFDSASRSFVAADGTAQVTKRKWESDGTVAEHWTAYLEHTCPEWLQKYVGYGREALERKDPPDVHVSGKVEHEILTLSCHAY
;
A
#
# COMPACT_ATOMS: atom_id res chain seq x y z
N TRP A 1 -21.53 25.68 10.36
CA TRP A 1 -21.16 24.88 9.19
C TRP A 1 -21.11 23.43 9.63
N SER A 2 -22.19 22.69 9.41
CA SER A 2 -22.28 21.29 9.85
C SER A 2 -21.49 20.39 8.89
N PRO A 3 -20.70 19.41 9.36
CA PRO A 3 -19.81 18.61 8.50
C PRO A 3 -20.50 17.49 7.70
N TRP A 4 -21.83 17.37 7.77
CA TRP A 4 -22.54 16.15 7.35
C TRP A 4 -23.23 16.22 5.99
N VAL A 5 -22.98 17.29 5.21
CA VAL A 5 -23.46 17.33 3.83
C VAL A 5 -22.32 16.85 2.94
N SER A 6 -22.49 15.64 2.39
CA SER A 6 -21.69 15.12 1.28
C SER A 6 -21.78 16.13 0.14
N ASN A 7 -20.79 17.02 0.03
CA ASN A 7 -20.71 17.91 -1.10
C ASN A 7 -20.28 17.05 -2.31
N PRO A 8 -20.99 17.09 -3.44
CA PRO A 8 -20.57 16.37 -4.63
C PRO A 8 -19.12 16.72 -4.96
N SER A 9 -18.33 15.72 -5.34
CA SER A 9 -16.99 16.00 -5.85
C SER A 9 -17.11 16.96 -7.04
N PRO A 10 -16.25 17.99 -7.13
CA PRO A 10 -16.31 18.95 -8.21
C PRO A 10 -16.19 18.22 -9.56
N PRO A 11 -16.95 18.63 -10.59
CA PRO A 11 -16.90 17.97 -11.89
C PRO A 11 -15.48 18.04 -12.47
N GLY A 12 -14.97 16.92 -12.98
CA GLY A 12 -13.63 16.84 -13.53
C GLY A 12 -13.12 15.40 -13.64
N LEU A 13 -11.83 15.28 -13.98
CA LEU A 13 -11.13 14.02 -13.96
C LEU A 13 -10.71 13.72 -12.51
N HIS A 14 -10.98 12.50 -12.06
CA HIS A 14 -10.58 12.02 -10.74
C HIS A 14 -9.67 10.81 -10.87
N THR A 15 -8.85 10.58 -9.86
CA THR A 15 -7.92 9.45 -9.81
C THR A 15 -8.30 8.50 -8.67
N LEU A 16 -8.35 7.21 -8.95
CA LEU A 16 -8.50 6.15 -7.95
C LEU A 16 -7.25 5.26 -7.98
N GLN A 17 -6.65 5.05 -6.81
CA GLN A 17 -5.47 4.20 -6.65
C GLN A 17 -5.76 3.10 -5.65
N ARG A 18 -5.22 1.90 -5.88
CA ARG A 18 -5.36 0.75 -4.99
C ARG A 18 -3.99 0.18 -4.66
N VAL A 19 -3.80 -0.17 -3.39
CA VAL A 19 -2.68 -0.99 -2.94
C VAL A 19 -3.28 -2.18 -2.21
N ASP A 20 -2.92 -3.38 -2.67
CA ASP A 20 -3.31 -4.65 -2.06
C ASP A 20 -2.14 -5.64 -2.06
N GLY A 21 -2.06 -6.48 -1.05
CA GLY A 21 -0.98 -7.46 -0.89
C GLY A 21 -0.88 -7.99 0.54
N CYS A 22 0.18 -8.74 0.82
CA CYS A 22 0.43 -9.28 2.16
C CYS A 22 1.94 -9.45 2.41
N ASP A 23 2.30 -9.37 3.68
CA ASP A 23 3.64 -9.71 4.18
C ASP A 23 3.58 -11.02 4.96
N LEU A 24 4.57 -11.89 4.76
CA LEU A 24 4.85 -13.03 5.63
C LEU A 24 5.88 -12.61 6.67
N LEU A 25 5.48 -12.58 7.94
CA LEU A 25 6.34 -12.15 9.03
C LEU A 25 7.13 -13.32 9.62
N ALA A 26 8.25 -13.00 10.27
CA ALA A 26 9.18 -14.01 10.80
C ALA A 26 8.55 -14.89 11.90
N ASP A 27 7.52 -14.40 12.59
CA ASP A 27 6.73 -15.14 13.58
C ASP A 27 5.67 -16.06 12.95
N GLY A 28 5.61 -16.11 11.61
CA GLY A 28 4.64 -16.89 10.84
C GLY A 28 3.29 -16.21 10.67
N SER A 29 3.10 -15.01 11.21
CA SER A 29 1.86 -14.24 10.97
C SER A 29 1.84 -13.62 9.57
N VAL A 30 0.63 -13.38 9.06
CA VAL A 30 0.39 -12.72 7.77
C VAL A 30 -0.18 -11.35 8.04
N ARG A 31 0.44 -10.31 7.47
CA ARG A 31 -0.10 -8.95 7.51
C ARG A 31 -0.67 -8.59 6.15
N GLY A 32 -2.00 -8.53 6.05
CA GLY A 32 -2.70 -8.10 4.83
C GLY A 32 -2.74 -6.58 4.68
N ILE A 33 -2.67 -6.11 3.44
CA ILE A 33 -2.82 -4.71 3.05
C ILE A 33 -3.94 -4.64 2.01
N TYR A 34 -4.87 -3.72 2.22
CA TYR A 34 -5.82 -3.30 1.21
C TYR A 34 -6.25 -1.85 1.50
N ARG A 35 -6.00 -0.96 0.56
CA ARG A 35 -6.31 0.47 0.67
C ARG A 35 -6.58 1.08 -0.68
N TYR A 36 -7.57 1.96 -0.71
CA TYR A 36 -7.87 2.85 -1.81
C TYR A 36 -7.52 4.29 -1.43
N GLY A 37 -6.94 5.01 -2.40
CA GLY A 37 -6.79 6.45 -2.39
C GLY A 37 -7.59 7.11 -3.52
N TYR A 38 -8.12 8.30 -3.27
CA TYR A 38 -8.90 9.10 -4.21
C TYR A 38 -8.31 10.51 -4.29
N ASP A 39 -7.96 10.96 -5.51
CA ASP A 39 -7.32 12.26 -5.76
C ASP A 39 -6.08 12.51 -4.88
N SER A 40 -5.25 11.46 -4.70
CA SER A 40 -4.03 11.43 -3.86
C SER A 40 -4.27 11.44 -2.34
N TRP A 41 -5.51 11.35 -1.89
CA TRP A 41 -5.87 11.26 -0.47
C TRP A 41 -6.35 9.87 -0.09
N ASP A 42 -6.26 9.55 1.19
CA ASP A 42 -6.82 8.31 1.70
C ASP A 42 -8.34 8.32 1.58
N PHE A 43 -8.86 7.17 1.18
CA PHE A 43 -10.29 7.01 0.98
C PHE A 43 -10.84 5.90 1.86
N ILE A 44 -10.44 4.65 1.64
CA ILE A 44 -10.93 3.51 2.43
C ILE A 44 -9.87 2.42 2.52
N SER A 45 -9.74 1.78 3.67
CA SER A 45 -8.89 0.61 3.86
C SER A 45 -9.66 -0.55 4.48
N PHE A 46 -9.08 -1.74 4.45
CA PHE A 46 -9.64 -2.92 5.11
C PHE A 46 -8.74 -3.30 6.29
N ASP A 47 -9.35 -3.43 7.47
CA ASP A 47 -8.70 -3.97 8.64
C ASP A 47 -8.95 -5.48 8.69
N SER A 48 -7.87 -6.24 8.47
CA SER A 48 -7.92 -7.71 8.47
C SER A 48 -8.22 -8.28 9.86
N ALA A 49 -7.87 -7.59 10.93
CA ALA A 49 -8.12 -8.06 12.30
C ALA A 49 -9.61 -7.99 12.65
N SER A 50 -10.28 -6.90 12.28
CA SER A 50 -11.72 -6.72 12.50
C SER A 50 -12.60 -7.21 11.35
N ARG A 51 -11.98 -7.60 10.22
CA ARG A 51 -12.65 -7.96 8.95
C ARG A 51 -13.65 -6.91 8.49
N SER A 52 -13.29 -5.64 8.63
CA SER A 52 -14.17 -4.51 8.33
C SER A 52 -13.43 -3.37 7.66
N PHE A 53 -14.17 -2.41 7.09
CA PHE A 53 -13.57 -1.30 6.38
C PHE A 53 -13.38 -0.09 7.30
N VAL A 54 -12.28 0.63 7.09
CA VAL A 54 -11.98 1.90 7.74
C VAL A 54 -12.08 2.99 6.69
N ALA A 55 -13.09 3.84 6.82
CA ALA A 55 -13.29 5.00 5.95
C ALA A 55 -12.46 6.19 6.46
N ALA A 56 -11.74 6.86 5.56
CA ALA A 56 -10.87 7.98 5.90
C ALA A 56 -11.64 9.28 6.18
N ASP A 57 -12.77 9.49 5.49
CA ASP A 57 -13.61 10.67 5.66
C ASP A 57 -15.12 10.35 5.59
N GLY A 58 -15.96 11.38 5.71
CA GLY A 58 -17.42 11.24 5.64
C GLY A 58 -17.94 10.79 4.28
N THR A 59 -17.22 11.05 3.20
CA THR A 59 -17.59 10.63 1.84
C THR A 59 -17.35 9.12 1.68
N ALA A 60 -16.22 8.63 2.16
CA ALA A 60 -15.87 7.22 2.18
C ALA A 60 -16.82 6.36 3.04
N GLN A 61 -17.50 6.95 4.03
CA GLN A 61 -18.52 6.25 4.83
C GLN A 61 -19.65 5.69 3.98
N VAL A 62 -19.99 6.35 2.87
CA VAL A 62 -21.01 5.86 1.93
C VAL A 62 -20.57 4.53 1.32
N THR A 63 -19.32 4.47 0.83
CA THR A 63 -18.73 3.24 0.28
C THR A 63 -18.62 2.15 1.33
N LYS A 64 -18.12 2.49 2.52
CA LYS A 64 -18.02 1.56 3.66
C LYS A 64 -19.37 0.89 3.94
N ARG A 65 -20.43 1.68 4.16
CA ARG A 65 -21.77 1.14 4.47
C ARG A 65 -22.29 0.23 3.36
N LYS A 66 -22.05 0.60 2.09
CA LYS A 66 -22.45 -0.21 0.94
C LYS A 66 -21.73 -1.57 0.94
N TRP A 67 -20.41 -1.58 1.11
CA TRP A 67 -19.63 -2.82 1.11
C TRP A 67 -19.90 -3.70 2.32
N GLU A 68 -20.07 -3.11 3.50
CA GLU A 68 -20.39 -3.86 4.72
C GLU A 68 -21.82 -4.39 4.72
N SER A 69 -22.78 -3.67 4.13
CA SER A 69 -24.15 -4.17 3.98
C SER A 69 -24.26 -5.32 2.98
N ASP A 70 -23.43 -5.31 1.95
CA ASP A 70 -23.37 -6.38 0.95
C ASP A 70 -22.61 -7.60 1.49
N GLY A 71 -21.58 -7.40 2.32
CA GLY A 71 -20.81 -8.44 3.00
C GLY A 71 -19.82 -9.18 2.09
N THR A 72 -20.16 -9.37 0.81
CA THR A 72 -19.34 -10.16 -0.13
C THR A 72 -17.95 -9.57 -0.33
N VAL A 73 -17.83 -8.24 -0.30
CA VAL A 73 -16.55 -7.55 -0.47
C VAL A 73 -15.63 -7.82 0.73
N ALA A 74 -16.17 -7.81 1.96
CA ALA A 74 -15.40 -8.11 3.17
C ALA A 74 -14.95 -9.58 3.19
N GLU A 75 -15.85 -10.51 2.84
CA GLU A 75 -15.54 -11.93 2.76
C GLU A 75 -14.47 -12.22 1.70
N HIS A 76 -14.58 -11.61 0.53
CA HIS A 76 -13.61 -11.74 -0.55
C HIS A 76 -12.21 -11.30 -0.12
N TRP A 77 -12.09 -10.11 0.49
CA TRP A 77 -10.79 -9.61 0.93
C TRP A 77 -10.24 -10.38 2.13
N THR A 78 -11.11 -10.87 3.01
CA THR A 78 -10.69 -11.80 4.08
C THR A 78 -10.05 -13.04 3.47
N ALA A 79 -10.75 -13.73 2.56
CA ALA A 79 -10.24 -14.95 1.94
C ALA A 79 -8.97 -14.70 1.12
N TYR A 80 -8.90 -13.59 0.39
CA TYR A 80 -7.71 -13.22 -0.38
C TYR A 80 -6.49 -13.00 0.53
N LEU A 81 -6.64 -12.21 1.60
CA LEU A 81 -5.53 -11.85 2.47
C LEU A 81 -5.09 -12.99 3.40
N GLU A 82 -6.03 -13.83 3.85
CA GLU A 82 -5.74 -14.97 4.74
C GLU A 82 -5.18 -16.19 3.98
N HIS A 83 -5.52 -16.37 2.71
CA HIS A 83 -5.19 -17.60 1.97
C HIS A 83 -4.49 -17.31 0.64
N THR A 84 -5.16 -16.66 -0.30
CA THR A 84 -4.66 -16.53 -1.67
C THR A 84 -3.33 -15.79 -1.73
N CYS A 85 -3.23 -14.64 -1.05
CA CYS A 85 -2.01 -13.84 -1.05
C CYS A 85 -0.80 -14.58 -0.46
N PRO A 86 -0.86 -15.15 0.77
CA PRO A 86 0.30 -15.85 1.33
C PRO A 86 0.69 -17.08 0.51
N GLU A 87 -0.27 -17.84 -0.03
CA GLU A 87 0.02 -18.98 -0.92
C GLU A 87 0.77 -18.55 -2.19
N TRP A 88 0.31 -17.47 -2.83
CA TRP A 88 0.94 -16.94 -4.03
C TRP A 88 2.33 -16.39 -3.71
N LEU A 89 2.48 -15.64 -2.62
CA LEU A 89 3.77 -15.09 -2.20
C LEU A 89 4.80 -16.20 -1.96
N GLN A 90 4.45 -17.26 -1.24
CA GLN A 90 5.35 -18.41 -1.03
C GLN A 90 5.74 -19.07 -2.36
N LYS A 91 4.79 -19.23 -3.28
CA LYS A 91 5.03 -19.81 -4.61
C LYS A 91 6.03 -18.99 -5.43
N TYR A 92 5.85 -17.67 -5.51
CA TYR A 92 6.73 -16.82 -6.33
C TYR A 92 8.09 -16.56 -5.68
N VAL A 93 8.16 -16.49 -4.35
CA VAL A 93 9.45 -16.52 -3.64
C VAL A 93 10.18 -17.82 -3.93
N GLY A 94 9.47 -18.95 -3.97
CA GLY A 94 10.03 -20.24 -4.37
C GLY A 94 10.62 -20.22 -5.78
N TYR A 95 9.88 -19.67 -6.76
CA TYR A 95 10.35 -19.58 -8.15
C TYR A 95 11.50 -18.60 -8.36
N GLY A 96 11.48 -17.46 -7.66
CA GLY A 96 12.45 -16.38 -7.81
C GLY A 96 13.60 -16.41 -6.82
N ARG A 97 13.72 -17.46 -5.99
CA ARG A 97 14.61 -17.50 -4.82
C ARG A 97 16.02 -17.00 -5.13
N GLU A 98 16.65 -17.55 -6.16
CA GLU A 98 18.03 -17.22 -6.52
C GLU A 98 18.20 -15.71 -6.82
N ALA A 99 17.25 -15.12 -7.56
CA ALA A 99 17.29 -13.70 -7.89
C ALA A 99 16.93 -12.81 -6.70
N LEU A 100 15.96 -13.22 -5.87
CA LEU A 100 15.49 -12.47 -4.70
C LEU A 100 16.51 -12.47 -3.55
N GLU A 101 17.26 -13.56 -3.39
CA GLU A 101 18.28 -13.69 -2.33
C GLU A 101 19.66 -13.17 -2.78
N ARG A 102 19.85 -12.82 -4.07
CA ARG A 102 21.10 -12.28 -4.60
C ARG A 102 21.43 -10.93 -3.97
N LYS A 103 22.67 -10.78 -3.49
CA LYS A 103 23.20 -9.55 -2.90
C LYS A 103 24.48 -9.15 -3.61
N ASP A 104 24.35 -8.31 -4.62
CA ASP A 104 25.50 -7.72 -5.31
C ASP A 104 25.94 -6.46 -4.54
N PRO A 105 27.24 -6.29 -4.23
CA PRO A 105 27.72 -5.07 -3.58
C PRO A 105 27.60 -3.88 -4.54
N PRO A 106 27.26 -2.67 -4.03
CA PRO A 106 27.21 -1.50 -4.88
C PRO A 106 28.61 -1.06 -5.29
N ASP A 107 28.72 -0.48 -6.49
CA ASP A 107 29.94 0.24 -6.89
C ASP A 107 29.92 1.65 -6.27
N VAL A 108 30.93 1.98 -5.48
CA VAL A 108 30.95 3.21 -4.69
C VAL A 108 31.95 4.20 -5.26
N HIS A 109 31.45 5.38 -5.64
CA HIS A 109 32.28 6.47 -6.15
C HIS A 109 32.19 7.70 -5.23
N VAL A 110 33.35 8.18 -4.79
CA VAL A 110 33.49 9.43 -4.04
C VAL A 110 34.12 10.48 -4.93
N SER A 111 33.44 11.62 -5.06
CA SER A 111 33.93 12.78 -5.81
C SER A 111 33.91 14.04 -4.95
N GLY A 112 34.77 14.99 -5.29
CA GLY A 112 34.85 16.29 -4.64
C GLY A 112 34.74 17.41 -5.66
N LYS A 113 33.89 18.40 -5.39
CA LYS A 113 33.76 19.61 -6.20
C LYS A 113 33.98 20.83 -5.32
N VAL A 114 34.94 21.68 -5.68
CA VAL A 114 35.16 22.98 -5.01
C VAL A 114 34.38 24.05 -5.75
N GLU A 115 33.49 24.75 -5.05
CA GLU A 115 32.78 25.93 -5.54
C GLU A 115 32.72 26.99 -4.44
N HIS A 116 32.99 28.26 -4.78
CA HIS A 116 32.97 29.36 -3.81
C HIS A 116 33.77 29.08 -2.52
N GLU A 117 34.97 28.50 -2.66
CA GLU A 117 35.85 28.10 -1.55
C GLU A 117 35.30 26.99 -0.62
N ILE A 118 34.16 26.38 -0.97
CA ILE A 118 33.59 25.24 -0.26
C ILE A 118 33.88 23.97 -1.07
N LEU A 119 34.48 22.97 -0.42
CA LEU A 119 34.60 21.61 -0.96
C LEU A 119 33.34 20.81 -0.62
N THR A 120 32.54 20.50 -1.64
CA THR A 120 31.42 19.55 -1.52
C THR A 120 31.91 18.16 -1.89
N LEU A 121 31.75 17.21 -0.96
CA LEU A 121 32.01 15.79 -1.21
C LEU A 121 30.69 15.09 -1.55
N SER A 122 30.68 14.28 -2.60
CA SER A 122 29.55 13.46 -3.02
C SER A 122 29.91 11.99 -2.97
N CYS A 123 29.03 11.16 -2.42
CA CYS A 123 29.18 9.71 -2.36
C CYS A 123 28.01 9.08 -3.12
N HIS A 124 28.31 8.37 -4.21
CA HIS A 124 27.32 7.66 -5.02
C HIS A 124 27.54 6.16 -4.89
N ALA A 125 26.46 5.41 -4.72
CA ALA A 125 26.44 3.95 -4.75
C ALA A 125 25.57 3.53 -5.95
N TYR A 126 26.14 2.72 -6.85
CA TYR A 126 25.49 2.23 -8.07
C TYR A 126 25.19 0.73 -7.95
#